data_AF-A0A7K6PZ47-F1
#
_entry.id   AF-A0A7K6PZ47-F1
#
_cell.length_a   1.000
_cell.length_b   1.000
_cell.length_c   1.000
_cell.angle_alpha   90.00
_cell.angle_beta   90.00
_cell.angle_gamma   90.00
#
_symmetry.space_group_name_H-M   'P 1'
#
loop_
_entity.id
_entity.type
_entity.pdbx_description
1 polymer ?
#
loop_
_entity_poly.entity_id
_entity_poly.type
_entity_poly.pdbx_seq_one_letter_code
_entity_poly.pdbx_strand_id
1 'polypeptide(L)'
;MSGELTQRVIKRIIRQVGLECAAQGQTLSETLVAFMVKAVVLDPRNDFNMDRILTEDDMQDLIQLCVTRLLDTTNPSLSTIKMQVYFDMNYANQDDLLSEQQRVLEGKLAPVVRAITEAGPPAQEERENMYQKIVTYVLLRSGLGSPTDIEAVREVTAALQSVFPQTEMITFISLSKKDKEQQLKDLAMVVTGIRLYNMQCQKGGSGIDDLPAILNEAIPSATQTVDERLSCCHLLAHQYTALLESMQEDPHRYSQLSTFKLKEALFNVRQYESFLSILLSDAITNAREVESLSVQVEATMMVLKNTMQDKTSIESKDVF
;
A
#
# COMPACT_ATOMS: atom_id res chain seq x y z
N MET A 1 -36.70 5.60 6.13
CA MET A 1 -36.70 6.87 6.90
C MET A 1 -36.08 6.74 8.29
N SER A 2 -36.34 5.69 9.08
CA SER A 2 -35.72 5.51 10.41
C SER A 2 -34.19 5.37 10.37
N GLY A 3 -33.62 4.57 9.46
CA GLY A 3 -32.17 4.34 9.39
C GLY A 3 -31.29 5.56 9.04
N GLU A 4 -31.79 6.48 8.21
CA GLU A 4 -31.05 7.70 7.85
C GLU A 4 -30.97 8.71 9.00
N LEU A 5 -32.02 8.78 9.83
CA LEU A 5 -32.05 9.62 11.04
C LEU A 5 -31.06 9.08 12.08
N THR A 6 -31.05 7.77 12.32
CA THR A 6 -30.10 7.13 13.23
C THR A 6 -28.65 7.32 12.76
N GLN A 7 -28.39 7.23 11.46
CA GLN A 7 -27.05 7.45 10.91
C GLN A 7 -26.57 8.91 11.08
N ARG A 8 -27.46 9.90 10.95
CA ARG A 8 -27.13 11.32 11.18
C ARG A 8 -26.83 11.60 12.65
N VAL A 9 -27.59 11.00 13.57
CA VAL A 9 -27.36 11.12 15.02
C VAL A 9 -26.02 10.52 15.42
N ILE A 10 -25.69 9.32 14.93
CA ILE A 10 -24.40 8.67 15.21
C ILE A 10 -23.23 9.51 14.70
N LYS A 11 -23.31 10.05 13.47
CA LYS A 11 -22.27 10.95 12.94
C LYS A 11 -22.07 12.20 13.80
N ARG A 12 -23.15 12.78 14.33
CA ARG A 12 -23.09 13.92 15.25
C ARG A 12 -22.36 13.55 16.54
N ILE A 13 -22.67 12.39 17.13
CA ILE A 13 -22.03 11.88 18.35
C ILE A 13 -20.53 11.67 18.12
N ILE A 14 -20.15 10.97 17.03
CA ILE A 14 -18.75 10.72 16.68
C ILE A 14 -17.98 12.04 16.57
N ARG A 15 -18.53 13.03 15.86
CA ARG A 15 -17.89 14.34 15.71
C ARG A 15 -17.72 15.04 17.06
N GLN A 16 -18.74 14.99 17.92
CA GLN A 16 -18.70 15.64 19.23
C GLN A 16 -17.65 15.00 20.15
N VAL A 17 -17.61 13.68 20.24
CA VAL A 17 -16.59 12.94 21.00
C VAL A 17 -15.18 13.30 20.50
N GLY A 18 -14.97 13.35 19.19
CA GLY A 18 -13.69 13.73 18.60
C GLY A 18 -13.26 15.16 18.97
N LEU A 19 -14.18 16.12 18.93
CA LEU A 19 -13.92 17.51 19.33
C LEU A 19 -13.56 17.63 20.81
N GLU A 20 -14.27 16.93 21.69
CA GLU A 20 -14.01 16.96 23.13
C GLU A 20 -12.68 16.31 23.50
N CYS A 21 -12.31 15.20 22.85
CA CYS A 21 -10.99 14.60 23.01
C CYS A 21 -9.88 15.55 22.52
N ALA A 22 -10.07 16.19 21.37
CA ALA A 22 -9.11 17.13 20.82
C ALA A 22 -8.92 18.37 21.71
N ALA A 23 -10.00 18.89 22.31
CA ALA A 23 -9.95 19.97 23.28
C ALA A 23 -9.13 19.61 24.53
N GLN A 24 -9.01 18.32 24.84
CA GLN A 24 -8.20 17.78 25.93
C GLN A 24 -6.84 17.26 25.47
N GLY A 25 -6.41 17.61 24.25
CA GLY A 25 -5.07 17.32 23.72
C GLY A 25 -4.91 15.95 23.06
N GLN A 26 -5.98 15.18 22.87
CA GLN A 26 -5.94 13.88 22.19
C GLN A 26 -6.62 13.98 20.82
N THR A 27 -5.82 13.97 19.75
CA THR A 27 -6.35 13.95 18.38
C THR A 27 -6.53 12.51 17.93
N LEU A 28 -7.77 12.13 17.60
CA LEU A 28 -8.15 10.74 17.30
C LEU A 28 -8.79 10.65 15.92
N SER A 29 -8.62 9.52 15.23
CA SER A 29 -9.26 9.28 13.94
C SER A 29 -10.78 9.10 14.12
N GLU A 30 -11.56 9.51 13.12
CA GLU A 30 -13.02 9.32 13.13
C GLU A 30 -13.40 7.84 13.29
N THR A 31 -12.64 6.94 12.65
CA THR A 31 -12.83 5.49 12.76
C THR A 31 -12.62 4.96 14.18
N LEU A 32 -11.59 5.42 14.90
CA LEU A 32 -11.35 5.02 16.29
C LEU A 32 -12.48 5.49 17.20
N VAL A 33 -12.94 6.73 17.00
CA VAL A 33 -14.08 7.27 17.76
C VAL A 33 -15.35 6.49 17.45
N ALA A 34 -15.62 6.19 16.18
CA ALA A 34 -16.77 5.37 15.76
C ALA A 34 -16.74 3.97 16.38
N PHE A 35 -15.55 3.34 16.41
CA PHE A 35 -15.36 2.06 17.06
C PHE A 35 -15.65 2.14 18.56
N MET A 36 -15.15 3.17 19.25
CA MET A 36 -15.42 3.37 20.68
C MET A 36 -16.91 3.57 20.97
N VAL A 37 -17.60 4.41 20.18
CA VAL A 37 -19.05 4.61 20.31
C VAL A 37 -19.78 3.28 20.19
N LYS A 38 -19.43 2.47 19.18
CA LYS A 38 -20.00 1.13 19.01
C LYS A 38 -19.70 0.21 20.20
N ALA A 39 -18.46 0.21 20.70
CA ALA A 39 -18.06 -0.61 21.84
C ALA A 39 -18.78 -0.23 23.14
N VAL A 40 -19.00 1.07 23.38
CA VAL A 40 -19.74 1.57 24.55
C VAL A 40 -21.22 1.20 24.46
N VAL A 41 -21.85 1.33 23.29
CA VAL A 41 -23.26 0.96 23.09
C VAL A 41 -23.48 -0.55 23.25
N LEU A 42 -22.54 -1.38 22.79
CA LEU A 42 -22.65 -2.84 22.85
C LEU A 42 -22.29 -3.45 24.21
N ASP A 43 -21.67 -2.68 25.11
CA ASP A 43 -21.26 -3.16 26.43
C ASP A 43 -22.49 -3.23 27.37
N PRO A 44 -22.91 -4.44 27.81
CA PRO A 44 -24.11 -4.61 28.63
C PRO A 44 -24.07 -3.85 29.96
N ARG A 45 -22.88 -3.46 30.43
CA ARG A 45 -22.70 -2.70 31.67
C ARG A 45 -23.17 -1.25 31.57
N ASN A 46 -23.29 -0.73 30.36
CA ASN A 46 -23.70 0.66 30.12
C ASN A 46 -25.22 0.81 29.90
N ASP A 47 -25.97 -0.30 29.88
CA ASP A 47 -27.45 -0.34 29.82
C ASP A 47 -28.10 0.45 28.66
N PHE A 48 -27.41 0.56 27.52
CA PHE A 48 -27.99 1.15 26.31
C PHE A 48 -28.94 0.18 25.61
N ASN A 49 -30.20 0.58 25.43
CA ASN A 49 -31.20 -0.22 24.73
C ASN A 49 -31.20 0.09 23.22
N MET A 50 -30.73 -0.86 22.40
CA MET A 50 -30.66 -0.71 20.94
C MET A 50 -32.02 -0.63 20.23
N ASP A 51 -33.12 -1.03 20.89
CA ASP A 51 -34.47 -1.05 20.32
C ASP A 51 -35.28 0.22 20.64
N ARG A 52 -34.72 1.15 21.44
CA ARG A 52 -35.35 2.42 21.80
C ARG A 52 -34.70 3.61 21.08
N ILE A 53 -35.48 4.68 20.90
CA ILE A 53 -34.96 5.96 20.41
C ILE A 53 -34.11 6.56 21.53
N LEU A 54 -32.85 6.91 21.21
CA LEU A 54 -31.95 7.61 22.14
C LEU A 54 -32.52 8.97 22.50
N THR A 55 -32.63 9.24 23.80
CA THR A 55 -32.95 10.57 24.33
C THR A 55 -31.72 11.49 24.30
N GLU A 56 -31.91 12.80 24.44
CA GLU A 56 -30.77 13.73 24.52
C GLU A 56 -29.87 13.45 25.73
N ASP A 57 -30.45 12.96 26.85
CA ASP A 57 -29.68 12.54 28.03
C ASP A 57 -28.84 11.30 27.72
N ASP A 58 -29.43 10.27 27.06
CA ASP A 58 -28.69 9.09 26.62
C ASP A 58 -27.52 9.45 25.69
N MET A 59 -27.71 10.47 24.85
CA MET A 59 -26.67 10.97 23.95
C MET A 59 -25.52 11.62 24.71
N GLN A 60 -25.81 12.43 25.74
CA GLN A 60 -24.76 13.05 26.56
C GLN A 60 -24.01 12.02 27.38
N ASP A 61 -24.72 11.05 27.97
CA ASP A 61 -24.10 9.96 28.72
C ASP A 61 -23.18 9.11 27.84
N LEU A 62 -23.62 8.80 26.61
CA LEU A 62 -22.80 8.10 25.62
C LEU A 62 -21.54 8.89 25.25
N ILE A 63 -21.66 10.20 25.00
CA ILE A 63 -20.51 11.06 24.69
C ILE A 63 -19.53 11.05 25.87
N GLN A 64 -20.02 11.27 27.09
CA GLN A 64 -19.19 11.35 28.29
C GLN A 64 -18.46 10.02 28.56
N LEU A 65 -19.14 8.89 28.40
CA LEU A 65 -18.53 7.55 28.54
C LEU A 65 -17.44 7.32 27.49
N CYS A 66 -17.69 7.70 26.23
CA CYS A 66 -16.70 7.58 25.17
C CYS A 66 -15.48 8.46 25.42
N VAL A 67 -15.68 9.74 25.74
CA VAL A 67 -14.59 10.70 26.04
C VAL A 67 -13.77 10.21 27.23
N THR A 68 -14.43 9.80 28.32
CA THR A 68 -13.75 9.26 29.50
C THR A 68 -12.88 8.05 29.15
N ARG A 69 -13.41 7.08 28.38
CA ARG A 69 -12.64 5.91 27.96
C ARG A 69 -11.50 6.25 27.00
N LEU A 70 -11.68 7.21 26.10
CA LEU A 70 -10.67 7.61 25.11
C LEU A 70 -9.52 8.44 25.72
N LEU A 71 -9.78 9.11 26.83
CA LEU A 71 -8.79 9.91 27.56
C LEU A 71 -8.04 9.13 28.63
N ASP A 72 -8.50 7.94 29.02
CA ASP A 72 -7.76 7.05 29.92
C ASP A 72 -6.59 6.37 29.19
N THR A 73 -5.54 7.15 28.92
CA THR A 73 -4.30 6.70 28.25
C THR A 73 -3.50 5.69 29.07
N THR A 74 -3.86 5.49 30.34
CA THR A 74 -3.21 4.50 31.22
C THR A 74 -3.86 3.12 31.13
N ASN A 75 -4.98 3.00 30.41
CA ASN A 75 -5.73 1.76 30.30
C ASN A 75 -5.20 0.87 29.16
N PRO A 76 -4.69 -0.34 29.45
CA PRO A 76 -4.20 -1.23 28.41
C PRO A 76 -5.27 -1.66 27.40
N SER A 77 -6.55 -1.70 27.79
CA SER A 77 -7.65 -2.02 26.85
C SER A 77 -7.78 -0.97 25.75
N LEU A 78 -7.60 0.31 26.06
CA LEU A 78 -7.62 1.39 25.08
C LEU A 78 -6.45 1.23 24.09
N SER A 79 -5.26 0.87 24.59
CA SER A 79 -4.10 0.59 23.73
C SER A 79 -4.37 -0.57 22.77
N THR A 80 -5.06 -1.62 23.22
CA THR A 80 -5.46 -2.75 22.37
C THR A 80 -6.43 -2.30 21.29
N ILE A 81 -7.46 -1.53 21.63
CA ILE A 81 -8.43 -1.02 20.66
C ILE A 81 -7.74 -0.11 19.63
N LYS A 82 -6.86 0.79 20.07
CA LYS A 82 -6.09 1.66 19.17
C LYS A 82 -5.27 0.84 18.19
N MET A 83 -4.60 -0.21 18.67
CA MET A 83 -3.79 -1.09 17.84
C MET A 83 -4.64 -1.90 16.85
N GLN A 84 -5.79 -2.43 17.27
CA GLN A 84 -6.70 -3.15 16.39
C GLN A 84 -7.23 -2.26 15.27
N VAL A 85 -7.77 -1.09 15.62
CA VAL A 85 -8.28 -0.13 14.62
C VAL A 85 -7.16 0.34 13.69
N TYR A 86 -5.96 0.59 14.22
CA TYR A 86 -4.83 0.99 13.38
C TYR A 86 -4.45 -0.11 12.41
N PHE A 87 -4.36 -1.37 12.87
CA PHE A 87 -4.05 -2.50 11.99
C PHE A 87 -5.12 -2.66 10.91
N ASP A 88 -6.40 -2.69 11.28
CA ASP A 88 -7.52 -2.83 10.33
C ASP A 88 -7.59 -1.71 9.29
N MET A 89 -7.16 -0.49 9.63
CA MET A 89 -7.17 0.65 8.72
C MET A 89 -5.98 0.70 7.75
N ASN A 90 -4.84 0.14 8.15
CA ASN A 90 -3.57 0.34 7.43
C ASN A 90 -2.99 -0.95 6.85
N TYR A 91 -3.38 -2.10 7.39
CA TYR A 91 -3.01 -3.38 6.82
C TYR A 91 -3.85 -3.65 5.59
N ALA A 92 -3.17 -3.97 4.49
CA ALA A 92 -3.77 -4.48 3.26
C ALA A 92 -3.02 -5.74 2.88
N ASN A 93 -3.74 -6.77 2.46
CA ASN A 93 -3.09 -7.94 1.87
C ASN A 93 -2.49 -7.57 0.50
N GLN A 94 -1.69 -8.48 -0.04
CA GLN A 94 -0.97 -8.29 -1.30
C GLN A 94 -1.91 -7.99 -2.48
N ASP A 95 -3.04 -8.69 -2.60
CA ASP A 95 -3.98 -8.52 -3.70
C ASP A 95 -4.64 -7.14 -3.69
N ASP A 96 -5.03 -6.66 -2.51
CA ASP A 96 -5.60 -5.32 -2.33
C ASP A 96 -4.57 -4.24 -2.67
N LEU A 97 -3.31 -4.43 -2.25
CA LEU A 97 -2.22 -3.50 -2.56
C LEU A 97 -1.94 -3.44 -4.06
N LEU A 98 -1.82 -4.60 -4.73
CA LEU A 98 -1.58 -4.67 -6.17
C LEU A 98 -2.74 -4.07 -6.97
N SER A 99 -3.97 -4.35 -6.56
CA SER A 99 -5.18 -3.79 -7.19
C SER A 99 -5.23 -2.27 -7.08
N GLU A 100 -4.91 -1.73 -5.90
CA GLU A 100 -4.88 -0.29 -5.68
C GLU A 100 -3.74 0.39 -6.45
N GLN A 101 -2.55 -0.22 -6.48
CA GLN A 101 -1.43 0.27 -7.30
C GLN A 101 -1.79 0.32 -8.78
N GLN A 102 -2.42 -0.73 -9.32
CA GLN A 102 -2.89 -0.75 -10.69
C GLN A 102 -3.93 0.35 -10.95
N ARG A 103 -4.91 0.49 -10.06
CA ARG A 103 -5.94 1.54 -10.17
C ARG A 103 -5.34 2.95 -10.18
N VAL A 104 -4.36 3.21 -9.31
CA VAL A 104 -3.66 4.50 -9.24
C VAL A 104 -2.85 4.74 -10.52
N LEU A 105 -2.13 3.73 -11.01
CA LEU A 105 -1.38 3.83 -12.26
C LEU A 105 -2.30 4.11 -13.46
N GLU A 106 -3.40 3.37 -13.59
CA GLU A 106 -4.40 3.59 -14.65
C GLU A 106 -5.01 4.99 -14.57
N GLY A 107 -5.32 5.46 -13.36
CA GLY A 107 -5.79 6.83 -13.12
C GLY A 107 -4.79 7.90 -13.58
N LYS A 108 -3.49 7.70 -13.32
CA LYS A 108 -2.42 8.60 -13.78
C LYS A 108 -2.23 8.56 -15.30
N LEU A 109 -2.39 7.39 -15.93
CA LEU A 109 -2.22 7.21 -17.37
C LEU A 109 -3.43 7.70 -18.18
N ALA A 110 -4.64 7.66 -17.60
CA ALA A 110 -5.89 8.04 -18.26
C ALA A 110 -5.85 9.39 -19.01
N PRO A 111 -5.36 10.51 -18.44
CA PRO A 111 -5.27 11.78 -19.17
C PRO A 111 -4.29 11.72 -20.35
N VAL A 112 -3.17 11.01 -20.21
CA VAL A 112 -2.16 10.87 -21.28
C VAL A 112 -2.69 10.02 -22.42
N VAL A 113 -3.33 8.89 -22.10
CA VAL A 113 -3.99 8.01 -23.07
C VAL A 113 -5.07 8.77 -23.84
N ARG A 114 -5.89 9.56 -23.14
CA ARG A 114 -6.92 10.40 -23.77
C ARG A 114 -6.32 11.41 -24.74
N ALA A 115 -5.26 12.10 -24.31
CA ALA A 115 -4.57 13.09 -25.14
C ALA A 115 -3.91 12.50 -26.39
N ILE A 116 -3.56 11.21 -26.38
CA ILE A 116 -3.02 10.49 -27.54
C ILE A 116 -4.14 9.97 -28.45
N THR A 117 -5.19 9.40 -27.86
CA THR A 117 -6.23 8.67 -28.59
C THR A 117 -7.28 9.57 -29.24
N GLU A 118 -7.58 10.72 -28.62
CA GLU A 118 -8.63 11.65 -29.06
C GLU A 118 -8.11 12.81 -29.92
N ALA A 119 -6.80 12.85 -30.19
CA ALA A 119 -6.26 13.85 -31.10
C ALA A 119 -6.74 13.61 -32.54
N GLY A 120 -7.21 14.69 -33.17
CA GLY A 120 -7.55 14.71 -34.60
C GLY A 120 -6.33 14.53 -35.50
N PRO A 121 -6.52 14.44 -36.85
CA PRO A 121 -5.42 14.28 -37.79
C PRO A 121 -4.42 15.45 -37.69
N PRO A 122 -3.16 15.20 -37.31
CA PRO A 122 -2.24 16.24 -36.90
C PRO A 122 -1.48 16.89 -38.08
N ALA A 123 -1.21 18.19 -37.96
CA ALA A 123 -0.15 18.88 -38.69
C ALA A 123 1.24 18.28 -38.37
N GLN A 124 2.28 18.61 -39.15
CA GLN A 124 3.64 18.08 -38.92
C GLN A 124 4.16 18.34 -37.49
N GLU A 125 3.94 19.55 -36.97
CA GLU A 125 4.34 19.95 -35.60
C GLU A 125 3.52 19.21 -34.52
N GLU A 126 2.25 18.91 -34.80
CA GLU A 126 1.39 18.13 -33.92
C GLU A 126 1.78 16.64 -33.88
N ARG A 127 2.47 16.12 -34.90
CA ARG A 127 3.03 14.75 -34.92
C ARG A 127 4.22 14.58 -33.97
N GLU A 128 5.11 15.56 -33.91
CA GLU A 128 6.24 15.54 -32.96
C GLU A 128 5.74 15.61 -31.52
N ASN A 129 4.76 16.47 -31.26
CA ASN A 129 4.08 16.55 -29.97
C ASN A 129 3.41 15.22 -29.59
N MET A 130 2.75 14.56 -30.54
CA MET A 130 2.16 13.24 -30.34
C MET A 130 3.22 12.19 -29.94
N TYR A 131 4.35 12.17 -30.64
CA TYR A 131 5.44 11.24 -30.34
C TYR A 131 5.98 11.43 -28.91
N GLN A 132 6.16 12.69 -28.48
CA GLN A 132 6.57 13.01 -27.11
C GLN A 132 5.56 12.55 -26.05
N LYS A 133 4.25 12.61 -26.35
CA LYS A 133 3.21 12.05 -25.47
C LYS A 133 3.29 10.54 -25.36
N ILE A 134 3.61 9.82 -26.46
CA ILE A 134 3.83 8.37 -26.42
C ILE A 134 5.06 8.05 -25.55
N VAL A 135 6.17 8.79 -25.71
CA VAL A 135 7.36 8.65 -24.86
C VAL A 135 7.01 8.84 -23.37
N THR A 136 6.24 9.88 -23.06
CA THR A 136 5.76 10.16 -21.69
C THR A 136 4.90 9.01 -21.16
N TYR A 137 3.97 8.49 -21.98
CA TYR A 137 3.14 7.34 -21.62
C TYR A 137 3.99 6.09 -21.32
N VAL A 138 4.99 5.78 -22.15
CA VAL A 138 5.88 4.63 -21.96
C VAL A 138 6.69 4.76 -20.67
N LEU A 139 7.24 5.94 -20.37
CA LEU A 139 7.93 6.20 -19.10
C LEU A 139 7.00 5.99 -17.91
N LEU A 140 5.84 6.64 -17.89
CA LEU A 140 4.89 6.54 -16.78
C LEU A 140 4.36 5.13 -16.58
N ARG A 141 4.11 4.38 -17.67
CA ARG A 141 3.58 3.02 -17.59
C ARG A 141 4.63 2.00 -17.14
N SER A 142 5.88 2.17 -17.58
CA SER A 142 6.97 1.27 -17.18
C SER A 142 7.41 1.49 -15.73
N GLY A 143 7.27 2.72 -15.22
CA GLY A 143 7.80 3.10 -13.91
C GLY A 143 9.33 3.13 -13.86
N LEU A 144 10.01 2.95 -15.00
CA LEU A 144 11.46 2.84 -15.12
C LEU A 144 12.08 4.21 -15.42
N GLY A 145 11.90 5.18 -14.52
CA GLY A 145 12.41 6.53 -14.65
C GLY A 145 11.32 7.60 -14.76
N SER A 146 11.74 8.86 -14.86
CA SER A 146 10.84 10.02 -14.82
C SER A 146 10.76 10.74 -16.18
N PRO A 147 9.59 11.26 -16.58
CA PRO A 147 9.49 12.22 -17.70
C PRO A 147 10.30 13.50 -17.52
N THR A 148 10.75 13.80 -16.29
CA THR A 148 11.63 14.95 -15.99
C THR A 148 13.12 14.61 -16.11
N ASP A 149 13.47 13.33 -16.22
CA ASP A 149 14.85 12.88 -16.39
C ASP A 149 15.19 12.82 -17.89
N ILE A 150 16.08 13.73 -18.31
CA ILE A 150 16.46 13.91 -19.71
C ILE A 150 17.10 12.65 -20.28
N GLU A 151 17.89 11.92 -19.48
CA GLU A 151 18.58 10.70 -19.95
C GLU A 151 17.58 9.56 -20.13
N ALA A 152 16.67 9.36 -19.16
CA ALA A 152 15.58 8.38 -19.30
C ALA A 152 14.68 8.68 -20.51
N VAL A 153 14.33 9.95 -20.74
CA VAL A 153 13.56 10.38 -21.93
C VAL A 153 14.31 10.07 -23.22
N ARG A 154 15.63 10.32 -23.27
CA ARG A 154 16.46 10.04 -24.44
C ARG A 154 16.54 8.54 -24.72
N GLU A 155 16.74 7.71 -23.69
CA GLU A 155 16.76 6.25 -23.82
C GLU A 155 15.41 5.69 -24.30
N VAL A 156 14.29 6.13 -23.73
CA VAL A 156 12.95 5.72 -24.18
C VAL A 156 12.70 6.17 -25.61
N THR A 157 13.11 7.39 -25.98
CA THR A 157 12.96 7.88 -27.34
C THR A 157 13.75 7.03 -28.33
N ALA A 158 15.01 6.71 -28.04
CA ALA A 158 15.84 5.88 -28.90
C ALA A 158 15.29 4.44 -29.03
N ALA A 159 14.83 3.86 -27.92
CA ALA A 159 14.23 2.53 -27.90
C ALA A 159 12.86 2.50 -28.61
N LEU A 160 12.07 3.56 -28.51
CA LEU A 160 10.81 3.68 -29.24
C LEU A 160 11.07 3.86 -30.74
N GLN A 161 12.05 4.67 -31.14
CA GLN A 161 12.39 4.87 -32.55
C GLN A 161 12.88 3.60 -33.26
N SER A 162 13.50 2.66 -32.53
CA SER A 162 13.99 1.41 -33.12
C SER A 162 12.86 0.42 -33.48
N VAL A 163 11.71 0.50 -32.81
CA VAL A 163 10.56 -0.40 -33.04
C VAL A 163 9.33 0.32 -33.61
N PHE A 164 9.29 1.64 -33.48
CA PHE A 164 8.22 2.51 -33.94
C PHE A 164 8.80 3.85 -34.44
N PRO A 165 9.32 3.86 -35.69
CA PRO A 165 9.83 5.07 -36.32
C PRO A 165 8.74 6.13 -36.47
N GLN A 166 9.13 7.40 -36.57
CA GLN A 166 8.17 8.50 -36.72
C GLN A 166 7.31 8.40 -38.01
N THR A 167 7.76 7.68 -39.02
CA THR A 167 6.99 7.40 -40.25
C THR A 167 5.73 6.59 -39.98
N GLU A 168 5.77 5.68 -39.00
CA GLU A 168 4.64 4.83 -38.60
C GLU A 168 3.56 5.60 -37.82
N MET A 169 3.83 6.86 -37.46
CA MET A 169 2.87 7.72 -36.77
C MET A 169 1.60 7.92 -37.61
N ILE A 170 1.72 8.01 -38.94
CA ILE A 170 0.57 8.19 -39.84
C ILE A 170 -0.39 7.00 -39.72
N THR A 171 0.16 5.79 -39.74
CA THR A 171 -0.60 4.55 -39.55
C THR A 171 -1.26 4.54 -38.17
N PHE A 172 -0.50 4.85 -37.11
CA PHE A 172 -1.01 4.90 -35.73
C PHE A 172 -2.19 5.85 -35.56
N ILE A 173 -2.13 7.05 -36.14
CA ILE A 173 -3.20 8.06 -36.03
C ILE A 173 -4.51 7.56 -36.67
N SER A 174 -4.41 6.77 -37.75
CA SER A 174 -5.58 6.23 -38.46
C SER A 174 -6.31 5.11 -37.72
N LEU A 175 -5.71 4.55 -36.67
CA LEU A 175 -6.29 3.47 -35.89
C LEU A 175 -7.50 3.92 -35.06
N SER A 176 -8.34 2.94 -34.72
CA SER A 176 -9.43 3.17 -33.78
C SER A 176 -8.88 3.51 -32.38
N LYS A 177 -9.69 4.16 -31.54
CA LYS A 177 -9.29 4.45 -30.14
C LYS A 177 -8.84 3.19 -29.40
N LYS A 178 -9.57 2.08 -29.55
CA LYS A 178 -9.24 0.80 -28.91
C LYS A 178 -7.89 0.25 -29.40
N ASP A 179 -7.63 0.32 -30.70
CA ASP A 179 -6.39 -0.18 -31.29
C ASP A 179 -5.20 0.70 -30.91
N LYS A 180 -5.38 2.02 -30.84
CA LYS A 180 -4.36 2.95 -30.30
C LYS A 180 -4.02 2.61 -28.85
N GLU A 181 -5.02 2.40 -27.99
CA GLU A 181 -4.80 2.01 -26.60
C GLU A 181 -4.03 0.69 -26.48
N GLN A 182 -4.37 -0.30 -27.30
CA GLN A 182 -3.65 -1.57 -27.32
C GLN A 182 -2.21 -1.41 -27.81
N GLN A 183 -2.01 -0.72 -28.94
CA GLN A 183 -0.67 -0.49 -29.48
C GLN A 183 0.21 0.29 -28.50
N LEU A 184 -0.34 1.26 -27.75
CA LEU A 184 0.40 1.93 -26.69
C LEU A 184 0.90 0.96 -25.62
N LYS A 185 0.07 0.01 -25.17
CA LYS A 185 0.48 -1.02 -24.19
C LYS A 185 1.59 -1.90 -24.75
N ASP A 186 1.48 -2.31 -26.01
CA ASP A 186 2.45 -3.18 -26.67
C ASP A 186 3.80 -2.45 -26.85
N LEU A 187 3.77 -1.20 -27.33
CA LEU A 187 4.96 -0.35 -27.43
C LEU A 187 5.63 -0.15 -26.07
N ALA A 188 4.85 0.13 -25.02
CA ALA A 188 5.39 0.25 -23.68
C ALA A 188 6.08 -1.03 -23.21
N MET A 189 5.50 -2.20 -23.47
CA MET A 189 6.09 -3.49 -23.10
C MET A 189 7.42 -3.73 -23.84
N VAL A 190 7.44 -3.53 -25.16
CA VAL A 190 8.64 -3.73 -25.99
C VAL A 190 9.75 -2.76 -25.61
N VAL A 191 9.44 -1.47 -25.48
CA VAL A 191 10.42 -0.44 -25.11
C VAL A 191 10.97 -0.67 -23.70
N THR A 192 10.13 -1.08 -22.75
CA THR A 192 10.57 -1.47 -21.40
C THR A 192 11.58 -2.62 -21.47
N GLY A 193 11.30 -3.67 -22.26
CA GLY A 193 12.22 -4.78 -22.48
C GLY A 193 13.56 -4.36 -23.09
N ILE A 194 13.54 -3.48 -24.10
CA ILE A 194 14.77 -2.93 -24.71
C ILE A 194 15.59 -2.16 -23.68
N ARG A 195 14.96 -1.36 -22.83
CA ARG A 195 15.67 -0.58 -21.80
C ARG A 195 16.29 -1.47 -20.73
N LEU A 196 15.56 -2.47 -20.25
CA LEU A 196 16.10 -3.47 -19.31
C LEU A 196 17.28 -4.24 -19.91
N TYR A 197 17.20 -4.61 -21.19
CA TYR A 197 18.31 -5.26 -21.90
C TYR A 197 19.53 -4.34 -22.04
N ASN A 198 19.33 -3.07 -22.41
CA ASN A 198 20.40 -2.09 -22.53
C ASN A 198 21.06 -1.80 -21.18
N MET A 199 20.29 -1.77 -20.10
CA MET A 199 20.79 -1.70 -18.73
C MET A 199 21.70 -2.88 -18.41
N GLN A 200 21.24 -4.12 -18.68
CA GLN A 200 22.05 -5.32 -18.46
C GLN A 200 23.37 -5.31 -19.27
N CYS A 201 23.33 -4.72 -20.46
CA CYS A 201 24.49 -4.56 -21.32
C CYS A 201 25.39 -3.37 -20.94
N GLN A 202 25.06 -2.63 -19.86
CA GLN A 202 25.75 -1.41 -19.41
C GLN A 202 25.81 -0.32 -20.49
N LYS A 203 24.78 -0.24 -21.34
CA LYS A 203 24.63 0.73 -22.44
C LYS A 203 23.54 1.77 -22.18
N GLY A 204 22.90 1.71 -21.02
CA GLY A 204 21.80 2.58 -20.60
C GLY A 204 21.29 2.15 -19.23
N GLY A 205 20.04 2.47 -18.92
CA GLY A 205 19.41 2.16 -17.63
C GLY A 205 19.32 3.38 -16.71
N SER A 206 19.43 4.59 -17.26
CA SER A 206 19.21 5.80 -16.48
C SER A 206 17.82 5.82 -15.85
N GLY A 207 17.77 6.04 -14.53
CA GLY A 207 16.52 6.05 -13.76
C GLY A 207 15.87 4.69 -13.54
N ILE A 208 16.57 3.58 -13.82
CA ILE A 208 16.11 2.22 -13.47
C ILE A 208 16.75 1.81 -12.15
N ASP A 209 15.92 1.56 -11.14
CA ASP A 209 16.38 1.08 -9.84
C ASP A 209 16.76 -0.41 -9.89
N ASP A 210 17.82 -0.79 -9.18
CA ASP A 210 18.18 -2.19 -8.93
C ASP A 210 17.26 -2.75 -7.83
N LEU A 211 16.00 -3.01 -8.21
CA LEU A 211 15.00 -3.59 -7.31
C LEU A 211 15.48 -4.89 -6.64
N PRO A 212 16.13 -5.84 -7.35
CA PRO A 212 16.71 -7.01 -6.69
C PRO A 212 17.67 -6.67 -5.56
N ALA A 213 18.63 -5.75 -5.76
CA ALA A 213 19.55 -5.35 -4.70
C ALA A 213 18.84 -4.64 -3.55
N ILE A 214 17.94 -3.70 -3.85
CA ILE A 214 17.15 -2.96 -2.84
C ILE A 214 16.34 -3.93 -1.99
N LEU A 215 15.65 -4.90 -2.61
CA LEU A 215 14.80 -5.86 -1.90
C LEU A 215 15.62 -6.89 -1.10
N ASN A 216 16.79 -7.28 -1.60
CA ASN A 216 17.71 -8.16 -0.88
C ASN A 216 18.26 -7.53 0.42
N GLU A 217 18.26 -6.19 0.53
CA GLU A 217 18.60 -5.48 1.77
C GLU A 217 17.35 -5.20 2.63
N ALA A 218 16.29 -4.69 2.00
CA ALA A 218 15.10 -4.22 2.70
C ALA A 218 14.31 -5.35 3.38
N ILE A 219 14.17 -6.52 2.72
CA ILE A 219 13.38 -7.63 3.25
C ILE A 219 14.02 -8.24 4.51
N PRO A 220 15.33 -8.57 4.54
CA PRO A 220 15.97 -9.03 5.77
C PRO A 220 15.91 -8.00 6.90
N SER A 221 16.12 -6.72 6.60
CA SER A 221 16.06 -5.64 7.59
C SER A 221 14.65 -5.52 8.22
N ALA A 222 13.61 -5.54 7.39
CA ALA A 222 12.21 -5.53 7.86
C ALA A 222 11.88 -6.79 8.68
N THR A 223 12.31 -7.97 8.20
CA THR A 223 12.08 -9.26 8.86
C THR A 223 12.74 -9.30 10.24
N GLN A 224 14.00 -8.86 10.33
CA GLN A 224 14.73 -8.77 11.60
C GLN A 224 14.01 -7.83 12.58
N THR A 225 13.56 -6.66 12.09
CA THR A 225 12.82 -5.71 12.93
C THR A 225 11.55 -6.33 13.52
N VAL A 226 10.79 -7.10 12.71
CA VAL A 226 9.59 -7.79 13.18
C VAL A 226 9.93 -8.89 14.18
N ASP A 227 10.99 -9.68 13.93
CA ASP A 227 11.43 -10.77 14.80
C ASP A 227 11.92 -10.29 16.18
N GLU A 228 12.66 -9.18 16.21
CA GLU A 228 13.08 -8.51 17.46
C GLU A 228 11.86 -8.06 18.27
N ARG A 229 10.85 -7.48 17.63
CA ARG A 229 9.61 -7.05 18.28
C ARG A 229 8.78 -8.23 18.78
N LEU A 230 8.70 -9.33 18.01
CA LEU A 230 8.07 -10.58 18.45
C LEU A 230 8.75 -11.16 19.68
N SER A 231 10.08 -11.19 19.69
CA SER A 231 10.86 -11.64 20.85
C SER A 231 10.58 -10.80 22.09
N CYS A 232 10.47 -9.47 21.97
CA CYS A 232 10.02 -8.61 23.07
C CYS A 232 8.59 -8.95 23.53
N CYS A 233 7.66 -9.21 22.61
CA CYS A 233 6.29 -9.59 22.94
C CYS A 233 6.24 -10.91 23.72
N HIS A 234 6.98 -11.93 23.27
CA HIS A 234 7.06 -13.20 23.98
C HIS A 234 7.57 -13.03 25.41
N LEU A 235 8.65 -12.26 25.60
CA LEU A 235 9.20 -11.98 26.92
C LEU A 235 8.18 -11.30 27.84
N LEU A 236 7.54 -10.23 27.37
CA LEU A 236 6.52 -9.50 28.14
C LEU A 236 5.32 -10.38 28.46
N ALA A 237 4.86 -11.17 27.49
CA ALA A 237 3.73 -12.07 27.69
C ALA A 237 4.05 -13.14 28.76
N HIS A 238 5.25 -13.73 28.73
CA HIS A 238 5.70 -14.65 29.77
C HIS A 238 5.77 -13.99 31.15
N GLN A 239 6.30 -12.76 31.23
CA GLN A 239 6.37 -12.00 32.49
C GLN A 239 4.98 -11.72 33.06
N TYR A 240 4.04 -11.26 32.23
CA TYR A 240 2.67 -11.00 32.65
C TYR A 240 1.93 -12.28 33.06
N THR A 241 2.11 -13.39 32.32
CA THR A 241 1.56 -14.69 32.70
C THR A 241 2.11 -15.17 34.04
N ALA A 242 3.44 -15.17 34.22
CA ALA A 242 4.07 -15.61 35.47
C ALA A 242 3.63 -14.74 36.67
N LEU A 243 3.50 -13.43 36.47
CA LEU A 243 3.01 -12.53 37.51
C LEU A 243 1.54 -12.85 37.86
N LEU A 244 0.67 -13.05 36.87
CA LEU A 244 -0.72 -13.44 37.09
C LEU A 244 -0.85 -14.78 37.85
N GLU A 245 -0.02 -15.76 37.52
CA GLU A 245 0.04 -17.05 38.21
C GLU A 245 0.47 -16.85 39.67
N SER A 246 1.55 -16.09 39.91
CA SER A 246 2.02 -15.81 41.27
C SER A 246 1.02 -15.03 42.13
N MET A 247 0.20 -14.17 41.51
CA MET A 247 -0.88 -13.44 42.18
C MET A 247 -2.05 -14.35 42.57
N GLN A 248 -2.27 -15.43 41.83
CA GLN A 248 -3.27 -16.44 42.21
C GLN A 248 -2.79 -17.28 43.39
N GLU A 249 -1.49 -17.59 43.46
CA GLU A 249 -0.89 -18.36 44.55
C GLU A 249 -0.83 -17.57 45.87
N ASP A 250 -0.50 -16.27 45.83
CA ASP A 250 -0.46 -15.41 47.01
C ASP A 250 -1.06 -14.01 46.73
N PRO A 251 -2.38 -13.84 46.94
CA PRO A 251 -3.07 -12.58 46.70
C PRO A 251 -2.59 -11.42 47.59
N HIS A 252 -2.04 -11.71 48.78
CA HIS A 252 -1.66 -10.68 49.74
C HIS A 252 -0.33 -10.01 49.40
N ARG A 253 0.59 -10.74 48.76
CA ARG A 253 1.90 -10.22 48.30
C ARG A 253 1.81 -9.14 47.23
N TYR A 254 0.70 -9.10 46.48
CA TYR A 254 0.54 -8.21 45.32
C TYR A 254 -0.68 -7.30 45.41
N SER A 255 -1.10 -6.95 46.64
CA SER A 255 -2.30 -6.13 46.91
C SER A 255 -2.36 -4.76 46.19
N GLN A 256 -1.22 -4.24 45.71
CA GLN A 256 -1.14 -2.98 44.97
C GLN A 256 -1.33 -3.14 43.44
N LEU A 257 -1.26 -4.36 42.92
CA LEU A 257 -1.38 -4.64 41.48
C LEU A 257 -2.83 -4.99 41.13
N SER A 258 -3.37 -4.31 40.13
CA SER A 258 -4.67 -4.67 39.56
C SER A 258 -4.53 -5.90 38.66
N THR A 259 -5.02 -7.05 39.13
CA THR A 259 -5.11 -8.28 38.31
C THR A 259 -5.84 -8.03 37.00
N PHE A 260 -6.86 -7.15 37.02
CA PHE A 260 -7.62 -6.80 35.83
C PHE A 260 -6.77 -6.04 34.80
N LYS A 261 -6.09 -4.97 35.21
CA LYS A 261 -5.20 -4.21 34.30
C LYS A 261 -4.05 -5.08 33.77
N LEU A 262 -3.52 -5.99 34.58
CA LEU A 262 -2.46 -6.91 34.14
C LEU A 262 -2.97 -7.90 33.08
N LYS A 263 -4.19 -8.42 33.23
CA LYS A 263 -4.84 -9.23 32.18
C LYS A 263 -5.04 -8.43 30.89
N GLU A 264 -5.51 -7.20 30.99
CA GLU A 264 -5.68 -6.32 29.82
C GLU A 264 -4.34 -6.02 29.13
N ALA A 265 -3.25 -5.82 29.89
CA ALA A 265 -1.91 -5.67 29.36
C ALA A 265 -1.41 -6.94 28.67
N LEU A 266 -1.69 -8.12 29.23
CA LEU A 266 -1.39 -9.39 28.57
C LEU A 266 -2.16 -9.54 27.26
N PHE A 267 -3.46 -9.19 27.24
CA PHE A 267 -4.24 -9.20 26.00
C PHE A 267 -3.67 -8.24 24.96
N ASN A 268 -3.22 -7.06 25.37
CA ASN A 268 -2.56 -6.12 24.48
C ASN A 268 -1.31 -6.73 23.82
N VAL A 269 -0.42 -7.30 24.62
CA VAL A 269 0.83 -7.91 24.10
C VAL A 269 0.52 -9.09 23.17
N ARG A 270 -0.43 -9.96 23.53
CA ARG A 270 -0.82 -11.10 22.68
C ARG A 270 -1.47 -10.66 21.37
N GLN A 271 -2.27 -9.59 21.38
CA GLN A 271 -2.82 -9.01 20.16
C GLN A 271 -1.70 -8.45 19.27
N TYR A 272 -0.72 -7.77 19.86
CA TYR A 272 0.42 -7.23 19.11
C TYR A 272 1.25 -8.34 18.47
N GLU A 273 1.55 -9.39 19.24
CA GLU A 273 2.20 -10.62 18.77
C GLU A 273 1.47 -11.22 17.56
N SER A 274 0.14 -11.34 17.63
CA SER A 274 -0.67 -11.85 16.51
C SER A 274 -0.53 -10.99 15.26
N PHE A 275 -0.53 -9.66 15.37
CA PHE A 275 -0.36 -8.76 14.22
C PHE A 275 1.06 -8.82 13.65
N LEU A 276 2.07 -8.86 14.50
CA LEU A 276 3.45 -9.04 14.06
C LEU A 276 3.66 -10.39 13.35
N SER A 277 2.98 -11.45 13.80
CA SER A 277 3.03 -12.77 13.16
C SER A 277 2.45 -12.75 11.74
N ILE A 278 1.37 -11.99 11.52
CA ILE A 278 0.82 -11.76 10.18
C ILE A 278 1.87 -11.07 9.30
N LEU A 279 2.43 -9.95 9.77
CA LEU A 279 3.45 -9.20 9.02
C LEU A 279 4.71 -10.04 8.73
N LEU A 280 5.13 -10.89 9.66
CA LEU A 280 6.26 -11.79 9.46
C LEU A 280 5.96 -12.84 8.39
N SER A 281 4.76 -13.43 8.42
CA SER A 281 4.32 -14.39 7.40
C SER A 281 4.32 -13.76 6.00
N ASP A 282 3.84 -12.53 5.89
CA ASP A 282 3.84 -11.79 4.64
C ASP A 282 5.26 -11.46 4.17
N ALA A 283 6.14 -11.03 5.07
CA ALA A 283 7.54 -10.76 4.76
C ALA A 283 8.28 -12.01 4.24
N ILE A 284 8.06 -13.17 4.87
CA ILE A 284 8.65 -14.45 4.44
C ILE A 284 8.09 -14.87 3.07
N THR A 285 6.80 -14.69 2.83
CA THR A 285 6.16 -15.01 1.55
C THR A 285 6.73 -14.13 0.45
N ASN A 286 6.78 -12.82 0.67
CA ASN A 286 7.38 -11.85 -0.25
C ASN A 286 8.86 -12.15 -0.52
N ALA A 287 9.63 -12.57 0.49
CA ALA A 287 11.03 -12.94 0.32
C ALA A 287 11.20 -14.08 -0.70
N ARG A 288 10.36 -15.13 -0.59
CA ARG A 288 10.37 -16.28 -1.51
C ARG A 288 9.94 -15.89 -2.93
N GLU A 289 8.95 -15.00 -3.03
CA GLU A 289 8.50 -14.49 -4.33
C GLU A 289 9.60 -13.67 -5.01
N VAL A 290 10.29 -12.79 -4.27
CA VAL A 290 11.40 -11.99 -4.78
C VAL A 290 12.56 -12.87 -5.22
N GLU A 291 12.91 -13.91 -4.44
CA GLU A 291 13.94 -14.88 -4.84
C GLU A 291 13.56 -15.58 -6.16
N SER A 292 12.33 -16.09 -6.26
CA SER A 292 11.80 -16.73 -7.47
C SER A 292 11.80 -15.80 -8.69
N LEU A 293 11.31 -14.57 -8.53
CA LEU A 293 11.27 -13.56 -9.60
C LEU A 293 12.67 -13.12 -10.02
N SER A 294 13.61 -12.99 -9.08
CA SER A 294 15.00 -12.63 -9.38
C SER A 294 15.66 -13.70 -10.26
N VAL A 295 15.49 -14.97 -9.92
CA VAL A 295 15.97 -16.10 -10.74
C VAL A 295 15.34 -16.10 -12.13
N GLN A 296 14.03 -15.84 -12.21
CA GLN A 296 13.32 -15.78 -13.51
C GLN A 296 13.80 -14.63 -14.38
N VAL A 297 14.01 -13.44 -13.81
CA VAL A 297 14.53 -12.27 -14.53
C VAL A 297 15.94 -12.55 -15.03
N GLU A 298 16.82 -13.09 -14.20
CA GLU A 298 18.19 -13.43 -14.59
C GLU A 298 18.22 -14.47 -15.71
N ALA A 299 17.45 -15.55 -15.59
CA ALA A 299 17.34 -16.58 -16.62
C ALA A 299 16.81 -16.02 -17.94
N THR A 300 15.74 -15.21 -17.88
CA THR A 300 15.15 -14.58 -19.07
C THR A 300 16.15 -13.64 -19.75
N MET A 301 16.89 -12.86 -18.96
CA MET A 301 17.89 -11.93 -19.47
C MET A 301 19.08 -12.67 -20.10
N MET A 302 19.48 -13.81 -19.54
CA MET A 302 20.51 -14.68 -20.11
C MET A 302 20.08 -15.26 -21.47
N VAL A 303 18.85 -15.78 -21.57
CA VAL A 303 18.28 -16.27 -22.83
C VAL A 303 18.23 -15.16 -23.88
N LEU A 304 17.79 -13.97 -23.50
CA LEU A 304 17.74 -12.81 -24.38
C LEU A 304 19.14 -12.41 -24.87
N LYS A 305 20.13 -12.39 -23.97
CA LYS A 305 21.52 -12.09 -24.32
C LYS A 305 22.11 -13.08 -25.32
N ASN A 306 21.92 -14.38 -25.10
CA ASN A 306 22.39 -15.41 -26.03
C ASN A 306 21.73 -15.27 -27.39
N THR A 307 20.39 -15.10 -27.42
CA THR A 307 19.63 -14.93 -28.66
C THR A 307 20.07 -13.70 -29.47
N MET A 308 20.42 -12.60 -28.80
CA MET A 308 20.91 -11.39 -29.47
C MET A 308 22.37 -11.51 -29.91
N GLN A 309 23.23 -12.20 -29.14
CA GLN A 309 24.61 -12.48 -29.53
C GLN A 309 24.69 -13.38 -30.77
N ASP A 310 23.81 -14.39 -30.86
CA ASP A 310 23.70 -15.25 -32.04
C ASP A 310 23.28 -14.44 -33.28
N LYS A 311 22.42 -13.42 -33.10
CA LYS A 311 21.98 -12.51 -34.18
C LYS A 311 22.99 -11.44 -34.59
N THR A 312 23.96 -11.08 -33.74
CA THR A 312 25.10 -10.22 -34.15
C THR A 312 26.06 -10.90 -35.15
N SER A 313 25.81 -12.16 -35.50
CA SER A 313 26.50 -12.90 -36.57
C SER A 313 25.90 -12.68 -37.97
N ILE A 314 24.89 -11.81 -38.12
CA ILE A 314 24.37 -11.43 -39.45
C ILE A 314 25.03 -10.13 -39.86
N GLU A 315 25.84 -10.21 -40.92
CA GLU A 315 26.57 -9.09 -41.52
C GLU A 315 25.67 -7.88 -41.78
N SER A 316 26.20 -6.70 -41.50
CA SER A 316 25.62 -5.37 -41.76
C SER A 316 25.48 -5.05 -43.27
N LYS A 317 24.90 -5.95 -44.06
CA LYS A 317 24.68 -5.79 -45.50
C LYS A 317 23.21 -5.85 -45.94
N ASP A 318 22.28 -6.22 -45.05
CA ASP A 318 20.85 -6.27 -45.38
C ASP A 318 20.02 -5.29 -44.55
N VAL A 319 20.42 -4.02 -44.55
CA VAL A 319 19.52 -2.90 -44.24
C VAL A 319 19.57 -1.96 -45.43
N PHE A 320 18.76 -2.28 -46.45
CA PHE A 320 18.40 -1.37 -47.53
C PHE A 320 17.30 -0.43 -47.06
#